data_AF-A0A957IMR2-F1
#
_entry.id   AF-A0A957IMR2-F1
#
_cell.length_a   1.000
_cell.length_b   1.000
_cell.length_c   1.000
_cell.angle_alpha   90.00
_cell.angle_beta   90.00
_cell.angle_gamma   90.00
#
_symmetry.space_group_name_H-M   'P 1'
#
loop_
_entity.id
_entity.type
_entity.pdbx_description
1 polymer ?
#
loop_
_entity_poly.entity_id
_entity_poly.type
_entity_poly.pdbx_seq_one_letter_code
_entity_poly.pdbx_strand_id
1 'polypeptide(L)' 'VVDGNGRIVKTGSAAQLEAGEGNPASIYCTNEGYQYEIRTTDDGTKCGVCVFPDDSACKGWDFFFGTCGPGDIPASEQE' A
#
# COMPACT_ATOMS: atom_id res chain seq x y z
N VAL A 1 -0.37 -9.79 8.68
CA VAL A 1 -1.06 -10.17 9.93
C VAL A 1 -2.20 -11.11 9.54
N VAL A 2 -2.47 -12.19 10.28
CA VAL A 2 -3.50 -13.18 9.90
C VAL A 2 -4.78 -12.90 10.68
N ASP A 3 -5.94 -12.84 10.00
CA ASP A 3 -7.22 -12.65 10.70
C ASP A 3 -7.73 -13.95 11.37
N GLY A 4 -8.80 -13.85 12.15
CA GLY A 4 -9.44 -14.98 12.84
C GLY A 4 -10.07 -16.04 11.94
N ASN A 5 -10.07 -15.82 10.61
CA ASN A 5 -10.46 -16.79 9.59
C ASN A 5 -9.24 -17.37 8.83
N GLY A 6 -8.03 -17.11 9.32
CA GLY A 6 -6.79 -17.65 8.74
C GLY A 6 -6.34 -16.95 7.46
N ARG A 7 -6.91 -15.78 7.10
CA ARG A 7 -6.45 -15.02 5.94
C ARG A 7 -5.21 -14.20 6.28
N ILE A 8 -4.12 -14.44 5.56
CA ILE A 8 -2.92 -13.60 5.62
C ILE A 8 -3.22 -12.28 4.90
N VAL A 9 -3.64 -11.24 5.63
CA VAL A 9 -3.80 -9.90 5.07
C VAL A 9 -2.47 -9.15 5.19
N LYS A 10 -1.77 -8.99 4.07
CA LYS A 10 -0.65 -8.04 3.93
C LYS A 10 -1.14 -6.59 3.76
N THR A 11 -2.38 -6.39 3.31
CA THR A 11 -2.98 -5.05 3.08
C THR A 11 -3.85 -4.55 4.23
N GLY A 12 -3.99 -5.31 5.32
CA GLY A 12 -4.97 -4.99 6.35
C GLY A 12 -6.41 -5.07 5.82
N SER A 13 -7.37 -4.91 6.72
CA SER A 13 -8.80 -4.83 6.38
C SER A 13 -9.11 -3.66 5.42
N ALA A 14 -10.28 -3.62 4.78
CA ALA A 14 -10.67 -2.51 3.89
C ALA A 14 -10.56 -1.12 4.56
N ALA A 15 -10.66 -1.06 5.90
CA ALA A 15 -10.45 0.16 6.68
C ALA A 15 -9.00 0.69 6.67
N GLN A 16 -8.02 -0.17 6.35
CA GLN A 16 -6.59 0.17 6.25
C GLN A 16 -6.18 0.54 4.81
N LEU A 17 -7.15 0.72 3.91
CA LEU A 17 -6.95 1.21 2.55
C LEU A 17 -7.07 2.73 2.47
N GLU A 18 -8.00 3.31 3.23
CA GLU A 18 -8.31 4.74 3.23
C GLU A 18 -7.09 5.58 3.62
N ALA A 19 -6.96 6.76 3.02
CA ALA A 19 -5.97 7.74 3.42
C ALA A 19 -6.40 8.44 4.72
N GLY A 20 -5.45 8.70 5.62
CA GLY A 20 -5.70 9.51 6.82
C GLY A 20 -5.24 8.88 8.15
N GLU A 21 -5.64 9.51 9.26
CA GLU A 21 -5.13 9.28 10.62
C GLU A 21 -5.25 7.83 11.13
N GLY A 22 -6.14 7.03 10.55
CA GLY A 22 -6.32 5.61 10.88
C GLY A 22 -5.37 4.65 10.14
N ASN A 23 -4.63 5.13 9.14
CA ASN A 23 -3.79 4.29 8.29
C ASN A 23 -2.32 4.70 8.40
N PRO A 24 -1.50 4.00 9.22
CA PRO A 24 -0.11 4.38 9.42
C PRO A 24 0.73 4.29 8.15
N ALA A 25 0.38 3.39 7.21
CA ALA A 25 1.05 3.31 5.92
C ALA A 25 0.78 4.54 5.04
N SER A 26 -0.45 5.05 5.06
CA SER A 26 -0.80 6.30 4.37
C SER A 26 -0.08 7.50 4.96
N ILE A 27 -0.11 7.63 6.30
CA ILE A 27 0.58 8.71 7.02
C ILE A 27 2.08 8.68 6.72
N TYR A 28 2.69 7.50 6.77
CA TYR A 28 4.11 7.34 6.49
C TYR A 28 4.45 7.76 5.06
N CYS A 29 3.70 7.27 4.06
CA CYS A 29 3.85 7.69 2.67
C CYS A 29 3.81 9.22 2.51
N THR A 30 2.81 9.88 3.10
CA THR A 30 2.67 11.33 3.00
C THR A 30 3.73 12.10 3.79
N ASN A 31 4.20 11.56 4.92
CA ASN A 31 5.27 12.17 5.74
C ASN A 31 6.63 12.12 5.04
N GLU A 32 6.88 11.09 4.24
CA GLU A 32 8.06 10.99 3.38
C GLU A 32 7.97 11.90 2.14
N GLY A 33 6.84 12.62 1.97
CA GLY A 33 6.62 13.56 0.87
C GLY A 33 6.07 12.92 -0.41
N TYR A 34 5.58 11.69 -0.32
CA TYR A 34 5.02 10.94 -1.45
C TYR A 34 3.49 11.00 -1.48
N GLN A 35 2.92 10.61 -2.62
CA GLN A 35 1.47 10.62 -2.83
C GLN A 35 0.86 9.27 -2.48
N TYR A 36 -0.16 9.24 -1.63
CA TYR A 36 -0.89 8.02 -1.32
C TYR A 36 -2.18 7.94 -2.16
N GLU A 37 -2.41 6.81 -2.82
CA GLU A 37 -3.58 6.56 -3.68
C GLU A 37 -4.26 5.24 -3.32
N ILE A 38 -5.55 5.13 -3.65
CA ILE A 38 -6.25 3.84 -3.64
C ILE A 38 -6.43 3.41 -5.09
N ARG A 39 -5.80 2.28 -5.47
CA ARG A 39 -5.95 1.68 -6.80
C ARG A 39 -6.87 0.47 -6.74
N THR A 40 -7.58 0.24 -7.84
CA THR A 40 -8.37 -0.98 -8.04
C THR A 40 -7.59 -1.88 -8.99
N THR A 41 -7.36 -3.14 -8.61
CA THR A 41 -6.72 -4.16 -9.47
C THR A 41 -7.72 -4.71 -10.48
N ASP A 42 -7.24 -5.45 -11.48
CA ASP A 42 -8.09 -6.09 -12.50
C ASP A 42 -9.16 -7.02 -11.91
N ASP A 43 -8.87 -7.68 -10.78
CA ASP A 43 -9.84 -8.49 -10.03
C ASP A 43 -10.87 -7.67 -9.22
N GLY A 44 -10.85 -6.34 -9.34
CA GLY A 44 -11.74 -5.43 -8.61
C GLY A 44 -11.34 -5.20 -7.15
N THR A 45 -10.18 -5.71 -6.71
CA THR A 45 -9.68 -5.52 -5.35
C THR A 45 -9.09 -4.12 -5.20
N LYS A 46 -9.40 -3.43 -4.11
CA LYS A 46 -8.81 -2.12 -3.81
C LYS A 46 -7.56 -2.28 -2.93
N CYS A 47 -6.49 -1.57 -3.28
CA CYS A 47 -5.26 -1.52 -2.53
C CYS A 47 -4.77 -0.07 -2.37
N GLY A 48 -4.23 0.24 -1.20
CA GLY A 48 -3.56 1.50 -0.96
C GLY A 48 -2.10 1.45 -1.43
N VAL A 49 -1.67 2.42 -2.22
CA VAL A 49 -0.32 2.50 -2.79
C VAL A 49 0.33 3.85 -2.46
N CYS A 50 1.64 3.83 -2.27
CA CYS A 50 2.48 5.00 -2.20
C CYS A 50 3.15 5.21 -3.57
N VAL A 51 2.94 6.38 -4.16
CA VAL A 51 3.42 6.77 -5.49
C VAL A 51 4.58 7.74 -5.34
N PHE A 52 5.68 7.41 -6.01
CA PHE A 52 6.94 8.13 -5.91
C PHE A 52 7.14 9.08 -7.10
N PRO A 53 8.11 10.03 -7.02
CA PRO A 53 8.34 11.04 -8.07
C PRO A 53 8.85 10.49 -9.41
N ASP A 54 9.31 9.24 -9.44
CA ASP A 54 9.77 8.52 -10.63
C ASP A 54 8.66 7.68 -11.29
N ASP A 55 7.41 7.92 -10.90
CA ASP A 55 6.20 7.17 -11.31
C ASP A 55 6.16 5.71 -10.82
N SER A 56 7.15 5.25 -10.07
CA SER A 56 7.09 3.94 -9.39
C SER A 56 6.08 3.97 -8.23
N ALA A 57 5.54 2.81 -7.86
CA ALA A 57 4.58 2.71 -6.78
C ALA A 57 4.64 1.37 -6.01
N CYS A 58 4.60 1.48 -4.69
CA CYS A 58 4.56 0.35 -3.76
C CYS A 58 3.21 0.25 -3.07
N LYS A 59 2.80 -0.94 -2.62
CA LYS A 59 1.71 -1.03 -1.64
C LYS A 59 2.14 -0.26 -0.39
N GLY A 60 1.24 0.55 0.17
CA GLY A 60 1.60 1.43 1.29
C GLY A 60 2.20 0.66 2.47
N TRP A 61 1.69 -0.53 2.77
CA TRP A 61 2.22 -1.39 3.83
C TRP A 61 3.61 -1.96 3.53
N ASP A 62 3.90 -2.30 2.27
CA ASP A 62 5.23 -2.79 1.89
C ASP A 62 6.26 -1.66 1.96
N PHE A 63 5.87 -0.44 1.58
CA PHE A 63 6.70 0.76 1.77
C PHE A 63 6.92 1.06 3.25
N PHE A 64 5.87 1.02 4.07
CA PHE A 64 5.95 1.23 5.51
C PHE A 64 6.88 0.25 6.24
N PHE A 65 6.92 -1.01 5.82
CA PHE A 65 7.83 -2.02 6.37
C PHE A 65 9.21 -2.05 5.71
N GLY A 66 9.46 -1.18 4.73
CA GLY A 66 10.75 -1.11 4.01
C GLY A 66 11.03 -2.32 3.12
N THR A 67 9.99 -3.06 2.72
CA THR A 67 10.10 -4.20 1.79
C THR A 67 9.86 -3.79 0.34
N CYS A 68 9.61 -2.51 0.09
CA CYS A 68 9.45 -1.89 -1.22
C CYS A 68 9.83 -0.40 -1.09
N GLY A 69 10.39 0.21 -2.12
CA GLY A 69 10.74 1.62 -2.17
C GLY A 69 10.82 2.21 -3.58
N PRO A 70 11.22 3.49 -3.71
CA PRO A 70 11.40 4.14 -5.00
C PRO A 70 12.37 3.37 -5.90
N GLY A 71 11.98 3.12 -7.14
CA GLY A 71 12.76 2.34 -8.11
C GLY A 71 12.63 0.82 -7.98
N ASP A 72 11.85 0.30 -7.02
CA ASP A 72 11.43 -1.10 -7.03
C ASP A 72 10.34 -1.35 -8.08
N ILE A 73 10.30 -2.57 -8.62
CA ILE A 73 9.33 -2.98 -9.65
C ILE A 73 7.90 -2.77 -9.13
N PRO A 74 7.02 -2.09 -9.89
CA PRO A 74 5.72 -1.64 -9.40
C PRO A 74 4.86 -2.79 -8.86
N ALA A 75 4.05 -2.48 -7.85
CA ALA A 75 3.19 -3.43 -7.15
C ALA A 75 2.18 -4.20 -8.03
N SER A 76 2.04 -3.84 -9.31
CA SER A 76 1.26 -4.56 -10.34
C SER A 76 1.94 -5.83 -10.84
N GLU A 77 3.25 -6.01 -10.64
CA GLU A 77 4.01 -7.18 -11.12
C GLU A 77 4.37 -8.17 -10.00
N GLN A 78 3.89 -7.94 -8.77
CA GLN A 78 4.07 -8.85 -7.64
C GLN A 78 2.77 -9.60 -7.36
N GLU A 79 2.42 -10.47 -8.32
CA GLU A 79 1.35 -11.49 -8.25
C GLU A 79 1.67 -12.62 -7.27
#